data_AF-A0A966XXZ4-F1
#
_entry.id   AF-A0A966XXZ4-F1
#
_cell.length_a   1.000
_cell.length_b   1.000
_cell.length_c   1.000
_cell.angle_alpha   90.00
_cell.angle_beta   90.00
_cell.angle_gamma   90.00
#
_symmetry.space_group_name_H-M   'P 1'
#
loop_
_entity.id
_entity.type
_entity.pdbx_description
1 polymer ?
#
loop_
_entity_poly.entity_id
_entity_poly.type
_entity_poly.pdbx_seq_one_letter_code
_entity_poly.pdbx_strand_id
1 'polypeptide(L)' 'GGCPFAGNRAAAGNVSTEDLAYLCEEEGFDTGLDIDQLLRCAMLAEKIVGRPLPGKLKNAGAFRGALPPQSAI' A
#
# COMPACT_ATOMS: atom_id res chain seq x y z
N GLY A 1 1.74 -7.99 -5.35
CA GLY A 1 1.37 -9.23 -6.09
C GLY A 1 2.25 -10.38 -5.63
N GLY A 2 2.35 -11.46 -6.40
CA GLY A 2 3.31 -12.54 -6.14
C GLY A 2 4.10 -12.91 -7.39
N CYS A 3 5.20 -13.63 -7.22
CA CYS A 3 6.04 -14.08 -8.34
C CYS A 3 5.69 -15.53 -8.72
N PRO A 4 5.23 -15.82 -9.96
CA PRO A 4 4.86 -17.18 -10.37
C PRO A 4 6.05 -18.14 -10.46
N PHE A 5 7.28 -17.61 -10.55
CA PHE A 5 8.50 -18.39 -10.70
C PHE A 5 9.19 -18.73 -9.38
N ALA A 6 8.75 -18.15 -8.26
CA ALA A 6 9.47 -18.23 -6.99
C ALA A 6 9.22 -19.54 -6.20
N GLY A 7 8.63 -20.56 -6.82
CA GLY A 7 8.43 -21.90 -6.24
C GLY A 7 7.47 -21.97 -5.03
N ASN A 8 7.07 -20.83 -4.46
CA ASN A 8 6.14 -20.73 -3.35
C ASN A 8 5.08 -19.64 -3.62
N ARG A 9 3.84 -19.88 -3.18
CA ARG A 9 2.71 -18.95 -3.41
C ARG A 9 2.81 -17.64 -2.62
N ALA A 10 3.65 -17.59 -1.60
CA ALA A 10 3.82 -16.42 -0.73
C ALA A 10 4.90 -15.44 -1.22
N ALA A 11 5.61 -15.79 -2.30
CA ALA A 11 6.72 -15.00 -2.79
C ALA A 11 6.25 -13.61 -3.21
N ALA A 12 6.98 -12.59 -2.77
CA ALA A 12 6.70 -11.22 -3.14
C ALA A 12 6.79 -11.02 -4.67
N GLY A 13 5.88 -10.21 -5.21
CA GLY A 13 6.03 -9.62 -6.54
C GLY A 13 6.73 -8.27 -6.46
N ASN A 14 6.25 -7.30 -7.22
CA ASN A 14 6.73 -5.91 -7.14
C ASN A 14 6.56 -5.32 -5.73
N VAL A 15 7.43 -4.36 -5.41
CA VAL A 15 7.31 -3.48 -4.26
C VAL A 15 5.97 -2.73 -4.31
N SER A 16 5.38 -2.50 -3.14
CA SER A 16 4.17 -1.68 -2.99
C SER A 16 4.53 -0.21 -3.23
N THR A 17 3.71 0.49 -4.01
CA THR A 17 3.98 1.88 -4.39
C THR A 17 3.87 2.81 -3.19
N GLU A 18 2.85 2.61 -2.35
CA GLU A 18 2.65 3.39 -1.13
C GLU A 18 3.79 3.19 -0.13
N ASP A 19 4.31 1.96 0.01
CA ASP A 19 5.44 1.66 0.89
C ASP A 19 6.72 2.34 0.40
N LEU A 20 6.98 2.32 -0.92
CA LEU A 20 8.18 2.91 -1.50
C LEU A 20 8.11 4.44 -1.47
N ALA A 21 6.98 5.03 -1.84
CA ALA A 21 6.79 6.48 -1.81
C ALA A 21 6.98 7.02 -0.39
N TYR A 22 6.42 6.33 0.60
CA TYR A 22 6.59 6.66 2.01
C TYR A 22 8.06 6.58 2.45
N LEU A 23 8.77 5.50 2.11
CA LEU A 23 10.20 5.40 2.41
C LEU A 23 10.99 6.56 1.79
N CYS A 24 10.71 6.90 0.53
CA CYS A 24 11.37 8.02 -0.13
C CYS A 24 11.15 9.35 0.60
N GLU A 25 9.92 9.64 1.03
CA GLU A 25 9.62 10.87 1.80
C GLU A 25 10.35 10.90 3.15
N GLU A 26 10.40 9.78 3.88
CA GLU A 26 11.10 9.69 5.16
C GLU A 26 12.63 9.85 5.01
N GLU A 27 13.19 9.44 3.86
CA GLU A 27 14.59 9.66 3.49
C GLU A 27 14.84 11.06 2.87
N GLY A 28 13.81 11.92 2.81
CA GLY A 28 13.92 13.31 2.36
C GLY A 28 13.83 13.51 0.84
N PHE A 29 13.38 12.52 0.08
CA PHE A 29 13.13 12.63 -1.35
C PHE A 29 11.69 13.05 -1.64
N ASP A 30 11.52 14.13 -2.40
CA ASP A 30 10.21 14.52 -2.93
C ASP A 30 9.84 13.65 -4.13
N THR A 31 8.84 12.79 -3.95
CA THR A 31 8.33 11.93 -5.01
C THR A 31 7.21 12.58 -5.83
N GLY A 32 6.64 13.69 -5.34
CA GLY A 32 5.43 14.32 -5.90
C GLY A 32 4.16 13.47 -5.77
N LEU A 33 4.17 12.38 -5.00
CA LEU A 33 3.02 11.50 -4.80
C LEU A 33 2.28 11.83 -3.51
N ASP A 34 0.94 11.75 -3.56
CA ASP A 34 0.10 11.89 -2.38
C ASP A 34 -0.08 10.52 -1.71
N ILE A 35 0.56 10.33 -0.55
CA ILE A 35 0.54 9.08 0.21
C ILE A 35 -0.88 8.69 0.64
N ASP A 36 -1.72 9.65 1.02
CA ASP A 36 -3.09 9.37 1.47
C ASP A 36 -3.97 8.91 0.31
N GLN A 37 -3.79 9.49 -0.88
CA GLN A 37 -4.44 9.02 -2.11
C GLN A 37 -3.96 7.63 -2.50
N LEU A 38 -2.65 7.36 -2.42
CA LEU A 38 -2.10 6.03 -2.67
C LEU A 38 -2.67 4.99 -1.72
N LEU A 39 -2.81 5.33 -0.44
CA LEU A 39 -3.41 4.46 0.57
C LEU A 39 -4.88 4.14 0.27
N ARG A 40 -5.67 5.13 -0.15
CA ARG A 40 -7.05 4.91 -0.63
C ARG A 40 -7.11 3.99 -1.85
N CYS A 41 -6.20 4.19 -2.80
CA CYS A 41 -6.07 3.32 -3.97
C CYS A 41 -5.69 1.88 -3.58
N ALA A 42 -4.79 1.70 -2.62
CA ALA A 42 -4.39 0.37 -2.14
C ALA A 42 -5.54 -0.37 -1.44
N MET A 43 -6.33 0.33 -0.63
CA MET A 43 -7.54 -0.23 -0.01
C MET A 43 -8.61 -0.61 -1.05
N LEU A 44 -8.83 0.24 -2.05
CA LEU A 44 -9.73 -0.06 -3.15
C LEU A 44 -9.26 -1.26 -3.97
N ALA A 45 -7.95 -1.33 -4.29
CA ALA A 45 -7.36 -2.44 -5.02
C ALA A 45 -7.54 -3.76 -4.27
N GLU A 46 -7.34 -3.78 -2.95
CA GLU A 46 -7.61 -4.96 -2.12
C GLU A 46 -9.06 -5.42 -2.21
N LYS A 47 -10.02 -4.47 -2.11
CA LYS A 47 -11.46 -4.76 -2.26
C LYS A 47 -11.78 -5.37 -3.63
N ILE A 48 -11.18 -4.84 -4.71
CA ILE A 48 -11.38 -5.32 -6.08
C ILE A 48 -10.79 -6.72 -6.27
N VAL A 49 -9.56 -6.95 -5.78
CA VAL A 49 -8.87 -8.24 -5.94
C VAL A 49 -9.50 -9.32 -5.03
N GLY A 50 -10.19 -8.93 -3.96
CA GLY A 50 -10.93 -9.85 -3.09
C GLY A 50 -10.03 -10.68 -2.15
N ARG A 51 -8.78 -10.24 -1.93
CA ARG A 51 -7.85 -10.86 -0.98
C ARG A 51 -6.86 -9.82 -0.44
N PRO A 52 -6.25 -10.06 0.73
CA PRO A 52 -5.22 -9.18 1.27
C PRO A 52 -4.05 -8.95 0.31
N LEU A 53 -3.67 -7.68 0.15
CA LEU A 53 -2.48 -7.20 -0.55
C LEU A 53 -1.33 -6.93 0.45
N PRO A 54 -0.07 -7.15 0.03
CA PRO A 54 1.08 -7.19 0.95
C PRO A 54 1.59 -5.82 1.44
N GLY A 55 1.04 -4.70 0.94
CA GLY A 55 1.48 -3.34 1.30
C GLY A 55 1.41 -3.09 2.81
N LYS A 56 2.52 -2.66 3.40
CA LYS A 56 2.69 -2.52 4.85
C LYS A 56 1.99 -1.29 5.38
N LEU A 57 2.12 -0.16 4.69
CA LEU A 57 1.51 1.10 5.06
C LEU A 57 -0.01 0.98 5.12
N LYS A 58 -0.60 0.28 4.14
CA LYS A 58 -2.03 -0.05 4.12
C LYS A 58 -2.49 -0.92 5.30
N ASN A 59 -1.60 -1.75 5.84
CA ASN A 59 -1.90 -2.58 7.02
C ASN A 59 -1.60 -1.87 8.36
N ALA A 60 -0.88 -0.74 8.35
CA ALA A 60 -0.44 -0.04 9.56
C ALA A 60 -1.56 0.74 10.27
N GLY A 61 -2.75 0.88 9.65
CA GLY A 61 -3.88 1.61 10.23
C GLY A 61 -3.78 3.12 10.03
N ALA A 62 -4.33 3.90 10.98
CA ALA A 62 -4.36 5.37 10.91
C ALA A 62 -2.93 5.94 10.99
N PHE A 63 -2.32 6.11 9.83
CA PHE A 63 -1.03 6.74 9.66
C PHE A 63 -1.21 8.26 9.60
N ARG A 64 -0.47 9.01 10.42
CA ARG A 64 -0.51 10.50 10.53
C ARG A 64 -1.91 11.14 10.65
N GLY A 65 -2.91 10.43 11.19
CA GLY A 65 -4.26 10.98 11.41
C GLY A 65 -5.10 11.18 10.14
N ALA A 66 -4.69 10.63 9.00
CA ALA A 66 -5.25 10.97 7.68
C ALA A 66 -6.42 10.10 7.18
N LEU A 67 -6.84 9.08 7.93
CA LEU A 67 -8.00 8.28 7.54
C LEU A 67 -9.27 8.73 8.28
N PRO A 68 -10.29 9.28 7.59
CA PRO A 68 -11.62 9.38 8.16
C PRO A 68 -12.18 7.97 8.44
N PRO A 69 -13.14 7.85 9.37
CA PRO A 69 -13.69 6.55 9.76
C PRO A 69 -14.19 5.76 8.54
N GLN A 70 -13.98 4.44 8.61
CA GLN A 70 -14.24 3.44 7.58
C GLN A 70 -15.70 3.39 7.08
N SER A 71 -16.60 4.18 7.69
CA SER A 71 -18.01 4.37 7.31
C SER A 71 -18.24 5.31 6.12
N ALA A 72 -17.18 5.86 5.50
CA ALA A 72 -17.28 6.78 4.37
C ALA A 72 -17.03 6.13 2.98
N ILE A 73 -16.98 4.80 2.89
CA ILE A 73 -16.81 4.02 1.64
C ILE A 73 -17.91 2.97 1.48
#